data_AF-A0A367KTL7-F1
#
_entry.id   AF-A0A367KTL7-F1
#
_cell.length_a   1.000
_cell.length_b   1.000
_cell.length_c   1.000
_cell.angle_alpha   90.00
_cell.angle_beta   90.00
_cell.angle_gamma   90.00
#
_symmetry.space_group_name_H-M   'P 1'
#
loop_
_entity.id
_entity.type
_entity.pdbx_description
1 polymer ?
#
loop_
_entity_poly.entity_id
_entity_poly.type
_entity_poly.pdbx_seq_one_letter_code
_entity_poly.pdbx_strand_id
1 'polypeptide(L)'
;LKQVQPTHEQKEQEKKNEKTYQKSREVVSGGKQKEEEEETDQMLVRLHTFDRYRTGKITIFNTMAALYRLGYSWFTIIPGAILMHLRLSPMTSPYGFPFIYRSLSDLILLPVYTRNLSAALKYNTPMQDKEQVQKMVKTYGHQKGLGFWDGIKAIRHSEQGHLRWWQLGLWAIHRIQWTLTYTMLHEPKSNVVSESTLVSLASRKRRRISSPTTNTANIETAVMTNSHPLPSPPDFKMSGYGNIEYIQSQRLKDKEEKKEDNLSIPLSPQTPPLQPIDALPQLSSILSPTQFHAFDIVHDSNYCMFKIKLDTEGNTAALCYLPTRYKNIIEFYHIEIPVAYRQQGLGDLLLYKAFQWVEKSNLLVIPTCPFVRKYLETRFPDQKSGNWSYIVLSEPSPKSFTKSLSSAS
;
A
#
# COMPACT_ATOMS: atom_id res chain seq x y z
N LEU A 1 -37.59 38.89 19.80
CA LEU A 1 -36.41 39.72 19.46
C LEU A 1 -36.66 40.37 18.10
N LYS A 2 -36.90 41.69 18.04
CA LYS A 2 -37.04 42.41 16.76
C LYS A 2 -35.66 42.46 16.10
N GLN A 3 -35.53 41.93 14.88
CA GLN A 3 -34.32 42.08 14.06
C GLN A 3 -34.13 43.57 13.77
N VAL A 4 -33.05 44.13 14.32
CA VAL A 4 -32.61 45.49 14.00
C VAL A 4 -31.99 45.42 12.61
N GLN A 5 -32.51 46.23 11.67
CA GLN A 5 -31.92 46.31 10.34
C GLN A 5 -30.54 47.01 10.43
N PRO A 6 -29.51 46.46 9.76
CA PRO A 6 -28.18 47.05 9.79
C PRO A 6 -28.18 48.43 9.12
N THR A 7 -27.52 49.39 9.76
CA THR A 7 -27.38 50.77 9.30
C THR A 7 -26.60 50.83 7.99
N HIS A 8 -26.83 51.87 7.17
CA HIS A 8 -26.14 52.05 5.89
C HIS A 8 -24.60 51.99 6.02
N GLU A 9 -24.06 52.56 7.10
CA GLU A 9 -22.62 52.53 7.42
C GLU A 9 -22.10 51.10 7.66
N GLN A 10 -22.89 50.25 8.32
CA GLN A 10 -22.52 48.85 8.55
C GLN A 10 -22.42 48.08 7.22
N LYS A 11 -23.37 48.30 6.30
CA LYS A 11 -23.35 47.68 4.96
C LYS A 11 -22.15 48.15 4.13
N GLU A 12 -21.75 49.41 4.25
CA GLU A 12 -20.59 49.93 3.52
C GLU A 12 -19.27 49.36 4.08
N GLN A 13 -19.18 49.22 5.41
CA GLN A 13 -18.01 48.65 6.06
C GLN A 13 -17.87 47.15 5.78
N GLU A 14 -18.98 46.42 5.70
CA GLU A 14 -19.01 45.02 5.31
C GLU A 14 -18.52 44.83 3.86
N LYS A 15 -18.94 45.69 2.92
CA LYS A 15 -18.42 45.69 1.54
C LYS A 15 -16.93 46.01 1.45
N LYS A 16 -16.41 46.92 2.29
CA LYS A 16 -14.96 47.24 2.32
C LYS A 16 -14.15 46.06 2.88
N ASN A 17 -14.67 45.39 3.90
CA ASN A 17 -14.05 44.20 4.48
C ASN A 17 -14.04 43.03 3.48
N GLU A 18 -15.14 42.83 2.75
CA GLU A 18 -15.25 41.76 1.75
C GLU A 18 -14.26 41.97 0.59
N LYS A 19 -14.12 43.21 0.08
CA LYS A 19 -13.12 43.54 -0.94
C LYS A 19 -11.68 43.32 -0.45
N THR A 20 -11.39 43.67 0.80
CA THR A 20 -10.06 43.46 1.41
C THR A 20 -9.75 41.98 1.57
N TYR A 21 -10.76 41.19 1.95
CA TYR A 21 -10.66 39.75 2.09
C TYR A 21 -10.44 39.05 0.72
N GLN A 22 -11.18 39.45 -0.31
CA GLN A 22 -11.00 38.94 -1.67
C GLN A 22 -9.60 39.26 -2.22
N LYS A 23 -9.12 40.50 -2.06
CA LYS A 23 -7.78 40.90 -2.50
C LYS A 23 -6.67 40.11 -1.78
N SER A 24 -6.82 39.87 -0.47
CA SER A 24 -5.86 39.06 0.30
C SER A 24 -5.86 37.59 -0.14
N ARG A 25 -7.02 37.05 -0.53
CA ARG A 25 -7.16 35.68 -1.04
C ARG A 25 -6.52 35.50 -2.41
N GLU A 26 -6.68 36.47 -3.31
CA GLU A 26 -6.06 36.43 -4.66
C GLU A 26 -4.53 36.54 -4.60
N VAL A 27 -3.99 37.42 -3.73
CA VAL A 27 -2.53 37.55 -3.57
C VAL A 27 -1.92 36.24 -3.00
N VAL A 28 -2.62 35.59 -2.06
CA VAL A 28 -2.15 34.32 -1.49
C VAL A 28 -2.32 33.14 -2.46
N SER A 29 -3.33 33.15 -3.33
CA SER A 29 -3.50 32.07 -4.33
C SER A 29 -2.55 32.21 -5.51
N GLY A 30 -2.31 33.43 -6.00
CA GLY A 30 -1.43 33.70 -7.14
C GLY A 30 0.04 33.38 -6.85
N GLY A 31 0.53 33.74 -5.66
CA GLY A 31 1.91 33.39 -5.25
C GLY A 31 2.13 31.87 -5.14
N LYS A 32 1.14 31.13 -4.62
CA LYS A 32 1.24 29.68 -4.42
C LYS A 32 1.24 28.86 -5.71
N GLN A 33 0.49 29.28 -6.73
CA GLN A 33 0.49 28.60 -8.03
C GLN A 33 1.83 28.79 -8.74
N LYS A 34 2.38 30.00 -8.68
CA LYS A 34 3.65 30.31 -9.33
C LYS A 34 4.84 29.55 -8.74
N GLU A 35 4.90 29.42 -7.41
CA GLU A 35 5.91 28.59 -6.73
C GLU A 35 5.78 27.10 -7.10
N GLU A 36 4.56 26.58 -7.26
CA GLU A 36 4.35 25.17 -7.61
C GLU A 36 4.75 24.87 -9.05
N GLU A 37 4.45 25.78 -9.98
CA GLU A 37 4.84 25.67 -11.38
C GLU A 37 6.38 25.66 -11.53
N GLU A 38 7.07 26.59 -10.85
CA GLU A 38 8.53 26.69 -10.87
C GLU A 38 9.21 25.44 -10.27
N GLU A 39 8.66 24.87 -9.20
CA GLU A 39 9.19 23.63 -8.61
C GLU A 39 8.94 22.40 -9.50
N THR A 40 7.75 22.30 -10.11
CA THR A 40 7.47 21.23 -11.08
C THR A 40 8.40 21.31 -12.28
N ASP A 41 8.73 22.53 -12.72
CA ASP A 41 9.67 22.75 -13.80
C ASP A 41 11.08 22.32 -13.39
N GLN A 42 11.56 22.63 -12.18
CA GLN A 42 12.86 22.15 -11.71
C GLN A 42 12.95 20.62 -11.66
N MET A 43 11.89 19.96 -11.19
CA MET A 43 11.83 18.49 -11.16
C MET A 43 11.80 17.91 -12.58
N LEU A 44 11.03 18.51 -13.50
CA LEU A 44 10.93 18.11 -14.90
C LEU A 44 12.26 18.30 -15.65
N VAL A 45 12.95 19.40 -15.40
CA VAL A 45 14.30 19.68 -15.94
C VAL A 45 15.27 18.60 -15.48
N ARG A 46 15.24 18.22 -14.20
CA ARG A 46 16.07 17.12 -13.69
C ARG A 46 15.65 15.77 -14.27
N LEU A 47 14.36 15.52 -14.45
CA LEU A 47 13.85 14.30 -15.10
C LEU A 47 14.36 14.18 -16.54
N HIS A 48 14.46 15.31 -17.25
CA HIS A 48 14.95 15.37 -18.62
C HIS A 48 16.41 14.94 -18.72
N THR A 49 17.21 15.14 -17.67
CA THR A 49 18.57 14.61 -17.57
C THR A 49 18.60 13.07 -17.62
N PHE A 50 17.60 12.40 -17.02
CA PHE A 50 17.51 10.93 -16.98
C PHE A 50 16.76 10.34 -18.18
N ASP A 51 15.75 11.03 -18.73
CA ASP A 51 15.00 10.62 -19.92
C ASP A 51 15.35 11.50 -21.14
N ARG A 52 16.63 11.42 -21.57
CA ARG A 52 17.16 12.22 -22.68
C ARG A 52 16.32 12.10 -23.95
N TYR A 53 15.81 10.90 -24.22
CA TYR A 53 15.06 10.58 -25.43
C TYR A 53 13.54 10.81 -25.29
N ARG A 54 13.07 11.27 -24.13
CA ARG A 54 11.64 11.48 -23.83
C ARG A 54 10.77 10.27 -24.16
N THR A 55 11.32 9.07 -23.97
CA THR A 55 10.63 7.82 -24.29
C THR A 55 9.59 7.45 -23.24
N GLY A 56 9.59 8.14 -22.11
CA GLY A 56 8.80 7.79 -20.94
C GLY A 56 9.37 6.59 -20.16
N LYS A 57 10.55 6.07 -20.57
CA LYS A 57 11.19 4.87 -20.04
C LYS A 57 12.66 5.15 -19.79
N ILE A 58 13.07 5.09 -18.54
CA ILE A 58 14.47 5.23 -18.15
C ILE A 58 15.02 3.82 -17.94
N THR A 59 16.00 3.40 -18.73
CA THR A 59 16.70 2.11 -18.55
C THR A 59 17.87 2.27 -17.57
N ILE A 60 18.41 1.16 -17.07
CA ILE A 60 19.54 1.21 -16.13
C ILE A 60 20.76 1.91 -16.75
N PHE A 61 21.00 1.70 -18.04
CA PHE A 61 22.07 2.37 -18.77
C PHE A 61 21.81 3.87 -18.91
N ASN A 62 20.57 4.30 -19.12
CA ASN A 62 20.21 5.73 -19.12
C ASN A 62 20.50 6.36 -17.75
N THR A 63 20.12 5.68 -16.66
CA THR A 63 20.41 6.10 -15.29
C THR A 63 21.91 6.19 -15.04
N MET A 64 22.68 5.18 -15.45
CA MET A 64 24.13 5.18 -15.29
C MET A 64 24.80 6.32 -16.07
N ALA A 65 24.39 6.55 -17.32
CA ALA A 65 24.90 7.63 -18.15
C ALA A 65 24.53 9.02 -17.59
N ALA A 66 23.33 9.17 -17.03
CA ALA A 66 22.89 10.40 -16.37
C ALA A 66 23.73 10.68 -15.11
N LEU A 67 23.93 9.68 -14.25
CA LEU A 67 24.77 9.82 -13.06
C LEU A 67 26.23 10.13 -13.43
N TYR A 68 26.77 9.48 -14.46
CA TYR A 68 28.11 9.79 -14.96
C TYR A 68 28.25 11.26 -15.38
N ARG A 69 27.26 11.81 -16.09
CA ARG A 69 27.25 13.23 -16.49
C ARG A 69 27.12 14.20 -15.32
N LEU A 70 26.52 13.76 -14.22
CA LEU A 70 26.44 14.54 -12.98
C LEU A 70 27.77 14.53 -12.19
N GLY A 71 28.80 13.82 -12.68
CA GLY A 71 30.13 13.79 -12.07
C GLY A 71 30.30 12.71 -11.01
N TYR A 72 29.37 11.76 -10.91
CA TYR A 72 29.51 10.64 -9.97
C TYR A 72 30.63 9.68 -10.39
N SER A 73 31.31 9.09 -9.40
CA SER A 73 32.31 8.06 -9.65
C SER A 73 31.66 6.74 -10.06
N TRP A 74 32.33 5.94 -10.88
CA TRP A 74 31.81 4.64 -11.35
C TRP A 74 31.36 3.72 -10.21
N PHE A 75 32.09 3.73 -9.10
CA PHE A 75 31.76 2.96 -7.89
C PHE A 75 30.46 3.38 -7.22
N THR A 76 30.00 4.62 -7.43
CA THR A 76 28.70 5.10 -6.94
C THR A 76 27.59 4.93 -7.98
N ILE A 77 27.93 5.03 -9.26
CA ILE A 77 26.99 4.94 -10.38
C ILE A 77 26.32 3.56 -10.43
N ILE A 78 27.10 2.47 -10.41
CA ILE A 78 26.56 1.11 -10.52
C ILE A 78 25.56 0.80 -9.39
N PRO A 79 25.94 0.87 -8.10
CA PRO A 79 25.02 0.54 -7.03
C PRO A 79 23.86 1.54 -6.95
N GLY A 80 24.10 2.82 -7.24
CA GLY A 80 23.05 3.83 -7.32
C GLY A 80 22.00 3.47 -8.36
N ALA A 81 22.42 3.17 -9.60
CA ALA A 81 21.51 2.82 -10.69
C ALA A 81 20.74 1.52 -10.42
N ILE A 82 21.41 0.48 -9.91
CA ILE A 82 20.75 -0.77 -9.50
C ILE A 82 19.67 -0.49 -8.45
N LEU A 83 19.99 0.30 -7.43
CA LEU A 83 19.09 0.64 -6.34
C LEU A 83 17.91 1.52 -6.81
N MET A 84 18.12 2.45 -7.74
CA MET A 84 17.02 3.20 -8.38
C MET A 84 16.06 2.26 -9.10
N HIS A 85 16.58 1.34 -9.92
CA HIS A 85 15.76 0.43 -10.73
C HIS A 85 15.03 -0.61 -9.89
N LEU A 86 15.73 -1.23 -8.94
CA LEU A 86 15.17 -2.22 -8.03
C LEU A 86 13.94 -1.67 -7.29
N ARG A 87 13.98 -0.37 -6.92
CA ARG A 87 12.89 0.29 -6.21
C ARG A 87 11.83 0.91 -7.14
N LEU A 88 12.25 1.72 -8.10
CA LEU A 88 11.34 2.55 -8.87
C LEU A 88 10.68 1.78 -10.00
N SER A 89 11.35 0.80 -10.61
CA SER A 89 10.77 0.08 -11.75
C SER A 89 9.48 -0.67 -11.38
N PRO A 90 9.40 -1.39 -10.25
CA PRO A 90 8.15 -2.03 -9.84
C PRO A 90 7.05 -1.02 -9.47
N MET A 91 7.41 0.08 -8.79
CA MET A 91 6.45 1.10 -8.35
C MET A 91 5.91 1.95 -9.51
N THR A 92 6.68 2.10 -10.59
CA THR A 92 6.29 2.94 -11.72
C THR A 92 5.66 2.15 -12.87
N SER A 93 5.83 0.83 -12.88
CA SER A 93 5.26 0.00 -13.92
C SER A 93 3.74 0.18 -14.05
N PRO A 94 3.21 0.30 -15.29
CA PRO A 94 1.78 0.26 -15.54
C PRO A 94 1.18 -1.15 -15.42
N TYR A 95 2.02 -2.20 -15.52
CA TYR A 95 1.62 -3.58 -15.33
C TYR A 95 1.60 -3.90 -13.84
N GLY A 96 0.48 -4.40 -13.31
CA GLY A 96 0.40 -4.90 -11.93
C GLY A 96 1.41 -6.02 -11.76
N PHE A 97 2.44 -5.80 -10.94
CA PHE A 97 3.59 -6.70 -10.84
C PHE A 97 3.49 -7.60 -9.60
N PRO A 98 3.22 -8.91 -9.73
CA PRO A 98 3.55 -9.87 -8.69
C PRO A 98 5.07 -10.13 -8.71
N PHE A 99 5.76 -9.69 -7.65
CA PHE A 99 7.23 -9.77 -7.50
C PHE A 99 7.81 -11.19 -7.49
N ILE A 100 6.98 -12.22 -7.35
CA ILE A 100 7.41 -13.56 -6.95
C ILE A 100 8.04 -14.36 -8.11
N TYR A 101 7.85 -13.94 -9.37
CA TYR A 101 8.17 -14.77 -10.54
C TYR A 101 9.29 -14.24 -11.44
N ARG A 102 10.06 -13.24 -11.02
CA ARG A 102 11.16 -12.71 -11.86
C ARG A 102 12.50 -12.78 -11.16
N SER A 103 13.53 -13.11 -11.92
CA SER A 103 14.91 -13.08 -11.46
C SER A 103 15.30 -11.65 -11.05
N LEU A 104 16.27 -11.54 -10.14
CA LEU A 104 16.85 -10.24 -9.77
C LEU A 104 17.36 -9.46 -10.99
N SER A 105 17.89 -10.15 -12.00
CA SER A 105 18.34 -9.53 -13.26
C SER A 105 17.18 -8.86 -14.00
N ASP A 106 16.03 -9.51 -14.08
CA ASP A 106 14.84 -8.95 -14.72
C ASP A 106 14.32 -7.72 -13.96
N LEU A 107 14.38 -7.74 -12.63
CA LEU A 107 13.97 -6.59 -11.82
C LEU A 107 14.88 -5.37 -12.06
N ILE A 108 16.18 -5.60 -12.18
CA ILE A 108 17.17 -4.55 -12.41
C ILE A 108 17.08 -3.99 -13.84
N LEU A 109 16.78 -4.85 -14.82
CA LEU A 109 16.66 -4.48 -16.23
C LEU A 109 15.30 -3.83 -16.56
N LEU A 110 14.31 -3.92 -15.67
CA LEU A 110 13.03 -3.26 -15.88
C LEU A 110 13.23 -1.72 -15.96
N PRO A 111 12.63 -1.07 -16.97
CA PRO A 111 12.70 0.38 -17.08
C PRO A 111 11.84 1.06 -16.00
N VAL A 112 12.30 2.22 -15.54
CA VAL A 112 11.52 3.13 -14.70
C VAL A 112 10.61 3.96 -15.60
N TYR A 113 9.31 3.95 -15.34
CA TYR A 113 8.33 4.67 -16.16
C TYR A 113 8.09 6.08 -15.59
N THR A 114 8.42 7.11 -16.37
CA THR A 114 8.39 8.50 -15.89
C THR A 114 6.99 8.99 -15.55
N ARG A 115 5.96 8.49 -16.25
CA ARG A 115 4.54 8.86 -16.02
C ARG A 115 4.09 8.64 -14.58
N ASN A 116 4.54 7.55 -13.96
CA ASN A 116 4.17 7.16 -12.60
C ASN A 116 5.25 7.53 -11.57
N LEU A 117 6.38 8.09 -12.00
CA LEU A 117 7.51 8.39 -11.13
C LEU A 117 7.15 9.40 -10.04
N SER A 118 6.30 10.39 -10.36
CA SER A 118 5.79 11.34 -9.37
C SER A 118 4.93 10.68 -8.29
N ALA A 119 4.26 9.56 -8.59
CA ALA A 119 3.50 8.78 -7.61
C ALA A 119 4.44 7.88 -6.79
N ALA A 120 5.41 7.22 -7.44
CA ALA A 120 6.39 6.37 -6.77
C ALA A 120 7.27 7.13 -5.78
N LEU A 121 7.60 8.40 -6.06
CA LEU A 121 8.39 9.26 -5.18
C LEU A 121 7.59 9.80 -3.97
N LYS A 122 6.25 9.68 -3.95
CA LYS A 122 5.39 10.17 -2.84
C LYS A 122 5.39 9.28 -1.59
N TYR A 123 6.26 8.28 -1.51
CA TYR A 123 6.28 7.34 -0.40
C TYR A 123 6.48 8.03 0.97
N ASN A 124 5.88 7.47 2.02
CA ASN A 124 5.95 7.92 3.41
C ASN A 124 7.39 7.91 3.93
N THR A 125 8.09 9.04 3.78
CA THR A 125 9.38 9.27 4.44
C THR A 125 9.21 9.90 5.81
N PRO A 126 10.18 9.67 6.70
CA PRO A 126 10.34 10.50 7.89
C PRO A 126 10.66 11.98 7.58
N MET A 127 10.80 12.38 6.31
CA MET A 127 11.07 13.76 5.88
C MET A 127 9.83 14.46 5.31
N GLN A 128 8.63 14.05 5.74
CA GLN A 128 7.39 14.62 5.20
C GLN A 128 6.88 15.84 5.96
N ASP A 129 7.26 15.97 7.22
CA ASP A 129 6.90 17.15 7.99
C ASP A 129 7.93 18.26 7.78
N LYS A 130 7.44 19.45 7.44
CA LYS A 130 8.29 20.62 7.17
C LYS A 130 9.11 20.96 8.40
N GLU A 131 8.49 20.98 9.58
CA GLU A 131 9.18 21.33 10.83
C GLU A 131 10.25 20.27 11.17
N GLN A 132 9.92 19.00 10.99
CA GLN A 132 10.89 17.91 11.13
C GLN A 132 12.08 18.04 10.18
N VAL A 133 11.85 18.36 8.90
CA VAL A 133 12.94 18.56 7.92
C VAL A 133 13.82 19.73 8.32
N GLN A 134 13.24 20.87 8.70
CA GLN A 134 14.01 22.03 9.16
C GLN A 134 14.83 21.70 10.42
N LYS A 135 14.25 20.95 11.36
CA LYS A 135 14.94 20.45 12.54
C LYS A 135 16.10 19.53 12.14
N MET A 136 15.89 18.60 11.21
CA MET A 136 16.95 17.71 10.72
C MET A 136 18.10 18.47 10.05
N VAL A 137 17.80 19.46 9.21
CA VAL A 137 18.83 20.31 8.59
C VAL A 137 19.56 21.14 9.64
N LYS A 138 18.85 21.70 10.63
CA LYS A 138 19.48 22.47 11.71
C LYS A 138 20.38 21.61 12.61
N THR A 139 19.98 20.36 12.88
CA THR A 139 20.71 19.47 13.79
C THR A 139 21.86 18.73 13.11
N TYR A 140 21.68 18.29 11.86
CA TYR A 140 22.64 17.42 11.16
C TYR A 140 23.26 18.08 9.94
N GLY A 141 22.66 19.13 9.40
CA GLY A 141 23.07 19.72 8.13
C GLY A 141 24.34 20.55 8.19
N HIS A 142 24.94 20.75 7.02
CA HIS A 142 26.07 21.64 6.79
C HIS A 142 25.68 22.64 5.68
N GLN A 143 26.06 23.92 5.81
CA GLN A 143 25.81 24.96 4.79
C GLN A 143 24.34 25.10 4.34
N LYS A 144 23.38 25.06 5.28
CA LYS A 144 21.93 25.16 4.99
C LYS A 144 21.39 24.01 4.11
N GLY A 145 22.02 22.84 4.17
CA GLY A 145 21.56 21.64 3.50
C GLY A 145 21.95 20.37 4.24
N LEU A 146 21.52 19.22 3.72
CA LEU A 146 21.91 17.90 4.21
C LEU A 146 22.84 17.22 3.21
N GLY A 147 24.06 16.93 3.65
CA GLY A 147 24.96 16.03 2.92
C GLY A 147 24.46 14.59 2.96
N PHE A 148 25.04 13.72 2.15
CA PHE A 148 24.61 12.31 2.05
C PHE A 148 24.62 11.62 3.41
N TRP A 149 25.75 11.68 4.12
CA TRP A 149 25.92 11.03 5.41
C TRP A 149 25.10 11.68 6.52
N ASP A 150 24.91 12.99 6.45
CA ASP A 150 24.12 13.74 7.43
C ASP A 150 22.64 13.37 7.33
N GLY A 151 22.11 13.20 6.11
CA GLY A 151 20.75 12.71 5.94
C GLY A 151 20.56 11.25 6.38
N ILE A 152 21.56 10.37 6.17
CA ILE A 152 21.52 9.01 6.74
C ILE A 152 21.49 9.04 8.27
N LYS A 153 22.32 9.89 8.90
CA LYS A 153 22.33 10.06 10.36
C LYS A 153 21.00 10.62 10.86
N ALA A 154 20.47 11.64 10.18
CA ALA A 154 19.20 12.26 10.53
C ALA A 154 18.04 11.27 10.46
N ILE A 155 17.99 10.43 9.40
CA ILE A 155 16.99 9.37 9.28
C ILE A 155 17.14 8.35 10.39
N ARG A 156 18.36 7.86 10.64
CA ARG A 156 18.61 6.91 11.72
C ARG A 156 18.11 7.45 13.07
N HIS A 157 18.32 8.73 13.34
CA HIS A 157 17.84 9.35 14.58
C HIS A 157 16.31 9.46 14.63
N SER A 158 15.66 9.79 13.51
CA SER A 158 14.19 9.81 13.43
C SER A 158 13.56 8.42 13.66
N GLU A 159 14.28 7.36 13.29
CA GLU A 159 13.82 5.97 13.40
C GLU A 159 14.00 5.39 14.81
N GLN A 160 15.00 5.85 15.57
CA GLN A 160 15.38 5.28 16.88
C GLN A 160 14.23 5.22 17.89
N GLY A 161 13.21 6.08 17.77
CA GLY A 161 12.04 6.07 18.64
C GLY A 161 10.81 5.32 18.08
N HIS A 162 10.76 5.05 16.79
CA HIS A 162 9.54 4.57 16.11
C HIS A 162 9.65 3.16 15.55
N LEU A 163 10.85 2.72 15.19
CA LEU A 163 11.05 1.46 14.48
C LEU A 163 11.86 0.46 15.31
N ARG A 164 11.34 -0.76 15.42
CA ARG A 164 11.99 -1.86 16.14
C ARG A 164 12.97 -2.58 15.22
N TRP A 165 13.99 -3.20 15.80
CA TRP A 165 15.10 -3.80 15.06
C TRP A 165 14.69 -4.87 14.03
N TRP A 166 13.56 -5.55 14.23
CA TRP A 166 13.04 -6.54 13.26
C TRP A 166 12.38 -5.93 12.02
N GLN A 167 12.13 -4.60 12.01
CA GLN A 167 11.60 -3.89 10.85
C GLN A 167 12.70 -3.49 9.86
N LEU A 168 13.68 -4.39 9.65
CA LEU A 168 14.83 -4.17 8.77
C LEU A 168 14.42 -3.74 7.35
N GLY A 169 13.30 -4.28 6.85
CA GLY A 169 12.76 -3.89 5.54
C GLY A 169 12.40 -2.41 5.48
N LEU A 170 11.79 -1.86 6.53
CA LEU A 170 11.41 -0.45 6.57
C LEU A 170 12.62 0.47 6.72
N TRP A 171 13.61 0.08 7.53
CA TRP A 171 14.90 0.77 7.62
C TRP A 171 15.62 0.81 6.27
N ALA A 172 15.65 -0.31 5.55
CA ALA A 172 16.21 -0.38 4.22
C ALA A 172 15.46 0.57 3.27
N ILE A 173 14.12 0.57 3.30
CA ILE A 173 13.30 1.48 2.48
C ILE A 173 13.64 2.94 2.77
N HIS A 174 13.73 3.38 4.01
CA HIS A 174 14.04 4.78 4.31
C HIS A 174 15.44 5.20 3.84
N ARG A 175 16.45 4.35 4.04
CA ARG A 175 17.82 4.61 3.58
C ARG A 175 17.92 4.66 2.07
N ILE A 176 17.33 3.68 1.39
CA ILE A 176 17.20 3.64 -0.07
C ILE A 176 16.54 4.94 -0.53
N GLN A 177 15.50 5.40 0.16
CA GLN A 177 14.78 6.60 -0.26
C GLN A 177 15.64 7.85 -0.17
N TRP A 178 16.38 8.00 0.93
CA TRP A 178 17.32 9.11 1.05
C TRP A 178 18.43 9.06 0.02
N THR A 179 18.97 7.86 -0.26
CA THR A 179 19.94 7.70 -1.33
C THR A 179 19.36 8.20 -2.66
N LEU A 180 18.11 7.86 -3.00
CA LEU A 180 17.44 8.37 -4.19
C LEU A 180 17.23 9.89 -4.17
N THR A 181 16.75 10.43 -3.05
CA THR A 181 16.53 11.88 -2.90
C THR A 181 17.85 12.63 -3.06
N TYR A 182 18.91 12.16 -2.40
CA TYR A 182 20.24 12.77 -2.49
C TYR A 182 20.78 12.68 -3.92
N THR A 183 20.72 11.51 -4.56
CA THR A 183 21.26 11.38 -5.93
C THR A 183 20.52 12.24 -6.94
N MET A 184 19.21 12.40 -6.76
CA MET A 184 18.38 13.20 -7.67
C MET A 184 18.48 14.70 -7.42
N LEU A 185 18.73 15.14 -6.18
CA LEU A 185 18.53 16.53 -5.77
C LEU A 185 19.78 17.22 -5.23
N HIS A 186 20.89 16.51 -4.99
CA HIS A 186 22.10 17.18 -4.52
C HIS A 186 22.62 18.18 -5.55
N GLU A 187 23.21 19.26 -5.06
CA GLU A 187 23.90 20.24 -5.89
C GLU A 187 25.37 19.84 -6.04
N PRO A 188 25.91 19.65 -7.26
CA PRO A 188 27.28 19.15 -7.46
C PRO A 188 28.37 20.03 -6.85
N LYS A 189 28.13 21.34 -6.75
CA LYS A 189 29.10 22.30 -6.21
C LYS A 189 29.21 22.23 -4.69
N SER A 190 28.09 22.00 -4.01
CA SER A 190 28.00 22.05 -2.55
C SER A 190 27.92 20.66 -1.91
N ASN A 191 27.65 19.61 -2.70
CA ASN A 191 27.45 18.23 -2.23
C ASN A 191 26.40 18.11 -1.11
N VAL A 192 25.43 19.02 -1.09
CA VAL A 192 24.31 19.01 -0.16
C VAL A 192 22.99 19.10 -0.92
N VAL A 193 21.93 18.57 -0.33
CA VAL A 193 20.57 18.89 -0.74
C VAL A 193 20.13 20.10 0.09
N SER A 194 19.83 21.22 -0.57
CA SER A 194 19.46 22.46 0.09
C SER A 194 18.19 22.33 0.92
N GLU A 195 18.11 23.05 2.04
CA GLU A 195 16.95 23.06 2.94
C GLU A 195 15.66 23.41 2.19
N SER A 196 15.71 24.41 1.31
CA SER A 196 14.58 24.83 0.48
C SER A 196 14.01 23.67 -0.35
N THR A 197 14.89 22.89 -0.98
CA THR A 197 14.52 21.71 -1.78
C THR A 197 13.90 20.61 -0.92
N LEU A 198 14.40 20.38 0.29
CA LEU A 198 13.83 19.37 1.19
C LEU A 198 12.48 19.82 1.78
N VAL A 199 12.36 21.10 2.13
CA VAL A 199 11.13 21.70 2.65
C VAL A 199 10.03 21.71 1.59
N SER A 200 10.38 21.95 0.32
CA SER A 200 9.42 21.95 -0.79
C SER A 200 8.84 20.55 -1.01
N LEU A 201 9.70 19.51 -0.99
CA LEU A 201 9.29 18.11 -1.03
C LEU A 201 8.33 17.73 0.11
N ALA A 202 8.62 18.15 1.34
CA ALA A 202 7.79 17.89 2.51
C ALA A 202 6.40 18.55 2.39
N SER A 203 6.37 19.80 1.93
CA SER A 203 5.17 20.63 1.85
C SER A 203 4.12 20.08 0.85
N ARG A 204 4.55 19.30 -0.14
CA ARG A 204 3.70 18.77 -1.21
C ARG A 204 2.68 17.73 -0.74
N LYS A 205 2.96 17.00 0.34
CA LYS A 205 2.06 15.95 0.85
C LYS A 205 0.80 16.51 1.52
N ARG A 206 0.97 17.56 2.33
CA ARG A 206 -0.10 18.07 3.22
C ARG A 206 -1.29 18.65 2.44
N ARG A 207 -1.07 19.23 1.25
CA ARG A 207 -2.10 19.94 0.48
C ARG A 207 -3.12 19.04 -0.23
N ARG A 208 -2.80 17.77 -0.53
CA ARG A 208 -3.76 16.85 -1.16
C ARG A 208 -4.76 16.23 -0.21
N ILE A 209 -4.47 16.22 1.10
CA ILE A 209 -5.43 15.73 2.09
C ILE A 209 -6.52 16.79 2.33
N SER A 210 -6.23 18.07 2.03
CA SER A 210 -7.12 19.21 2.27
C SER A 210 -7.89 19.70 1.04
N SER A 211 -7.81 19.03 -0.13
CA SER A 211 -8.66 19.43 -1.27
C SER A 211 -10.11 19.05 -0.97
N PRO A 212 -11.05 20.01 -0.94
CA PRO A 212 -12.46 19.71 -0.68
C PRO A 212 -12.98 18.83 -1.81
N THR A 213 -13.62 17.72 -1.43
CA THR A 213 -14.41 16.89 -2.32
C THR A 213 -15.46 17.80 -2.96
N THR A 214 -15.29 18.15 -4.24
CA THR A 214 -16.29 18.93 -4.97
C THR A 214 -17.57 18.12 -5.04
N ASN A 215 -18.60 18.60 -4.35
CA ASN A 215 -19.98 18.16 -4.52
C ASN A 215 -20.37 18.32 -5.98
N THR A 216 -20.60 17.20 -6.66
CA THR A 216 -21.21 17.16 -7.99
C THR A 216 -22.68 17.52 -7.83
N ALA A 217 -23.03 18.78 -8.00
CA ALA A 217 -24.41 19.25 -8.12
C ALA A 217 -24.66 19.76 -9.54
N ASN A 218 -25.62 19.10 -10.17
CA ASN A 218 -26.38 19.38 -11.39
C ASN A 218 -26.21 20.77 -12.03
N ILE A 219 -25.85 20.78 -13.31
CA ILE A 219 -26.28 21.81 -14.27
C ILE A 219 -26.81 21.07 -15.51
N GLU A 220 -28.14 21.02 -15.63
CA GLU A 220 -28.85 20.85 -16.88
C GLU A 220 -28.91 22.20 -17.59
N THR A 221 -28.44 22.32 -18.84
CA THR A 221 -29.18 23.02 -19.89
C THR A 221 -28.69 22.62 -21.29
N ALA A 222 -29.65 22.55 -22.22
CA ALA A 222 -29.61 21.94 -23.53
C ALA A 222 -28.86 22.72 -24.63
N VAL A 223 -28.31 22.00 -25.60
CA VAL A 223 -28.29 22.38 -27.03
C VAL A 223 -28.41 21.11 -27.88
N MET A 224 -29.44 21.06 -28.73
CA MET A 224 -29.61 20.11 -29.82
C MET A 224 -28.67 20.43 -30.99
N THR A 225 -27.96 19.43 -31.52
CA THR A 225 -27.77 19.24 -32.97
C THR A 225 -27.37 17.80 -33.29
N ASN A 226 -28.05 17.26 -34.31
CA ASN A 226 -27.92 15.91 -34.86
C ASN A 226 -26.55 15.62 -35.49
N SER A 227 -25.96 14.46 -35.17
CA SER A 227 -25.24 13.62 -36.14
C SER A 227 -24.90 12.25 -35.50
N HIS A 228 -25.38 11.17 -36.12
CA HIS A 228 -25.03 9.78 -35.78
C HIS A 228 -23.52 9.49 -35.95
N PRO A 229 -22.96 8.63 -35.09
CA PRO A 229 -21.94 7.68 -35.54
C PRO A 229 -22.18 6.22 -35.06
N LEU A 230 -21.61 5.30 -35.83
CA LEU A 230 -21.56 3.84 -35.65
C LEU A 230 -20.93 3.38 -34.30
N PRO A 231 -21.19 2.15 -33.85
CA PRO A 231 -20.85 1.70 -32.50
C PRO A 231 -19.36 1.33 -32.34
N SER A 232 -18.72 1.94 -31.35
CA SER A 232 -17.43 1.53 -30.78
C SER A 232 -17.66 0.50 -29.66
N PRO A 233 -16.69 -0.40 -29.39
CA PRO A 233 -16.81 -1.49 -28.41
C PRO A 233 -16.85 -0.98 -26.96
N PRO A 234 -17.36 -1.78 -25.99
CA PRO A 234 -17.65 -1.31 -24.64
C PRO A 234 -16.37 -0.97 -23.86
N ASP A 235 -16.25 0.29 -23.48
CA ASP A 235 -15.29 0.83 -22.53
C ASP A 235 -15.58 0.32 -21.11
N PHE A 236 -14.62 -0.43 -20.55
CA PHE A 236 -14.62 -0.88 -19.17
C PHE A 236 -14.16 0.28 -18.25
N LYS A 237 -15.11 1.01 -17.64
CA LYS A 237 -14.82 2.07 -16.67
C LYS A 237 -14.44 1.46 -15.31
N MET A 238 -13.16 1.55 -14.94
CA MET A 238 -12.74 1.40 -13.53
C MET A 238 -13.09 2.68 -12.76
N SER A 239 -14.17 2.62 -11.97
CA SER A 239 -14.51 3.65 -10.98
C SER A 239 -14.08 3.22 -9.58
N GLY A 240 -13.33 4.08 -8.87
CA GLY A 240 -13.32 4.14 -7.40
C GLY A 240 -12.15 3.46 -6.69
N TYR A 241 -11.01 4.16 -6.57
CA TYR A 241 -10.05 3.93 -5.49
C TYR A 241 -10.35 4.91 -4.35
N GLY A 242 -11.00 4.41 -3.30
CA GLY A 242 -11.15 5.07 -2.01
C GLY A 242 -10.01 4.68 -1.05
N ASN A 243 -9.53 5.66 -0.29
CA ASN A 243 -8.42 5.60 0.67
C ASN A 243 -8.53 4.46 1.70
N ILE A 244 -7.42 3.75 1.93
CA ILE A 244 -7.21 2.83 3.05
C ILE A 244 -6.14 3.45 3.96
N GLU A 245 -6.53 4.10 5.06
CA GLU A 245 -5.61 4.42 6.16
C GLU A 245 -6.39 4.77 7.45
N TYR A 246 -7.11 3.81 8.05
CA TYR A 246 -7.62 3.98 9.43
C TYR A 246 -8.08 2.68 10.12
N ILE A 247 -7.18 1.71 10.38
CA ILE A 247 -7.51 0.62 11.35
C ILE A 247 -6.36 0.30 12.34
N GLN A 248 -5.12 0.77 12.15
CA GLN A 248 -4.00 0.28 12.97
C GLN A 248 -3.59 1.16 14.17
N SER A 249 -4.26 2.31 14.43
CA SER A 249 -3.82 3.30 15.43
C SER A 249 -4.66 3.39 16.73
N GLN A 250 -5.65 2.53 16.96
CA GLN A 250 -6.57 2.64 18.12
C GLN A 250 -6.42 1.54 19.19
N ARG A 251 -5.37 0.71 19.18
CA ARG A 251 -5.22 -0.43 20.13
C ARG A 251 -4.23 -0.22 21.29
N LEU A 252 -3.83 1.01 21.60
CA LEU A 252 -2.92 1.30 22.72
C LEU A 252 -3.43 2.50 23.52
N LYS A 253 -4.52 2.33 24.27
CA LYS A 253 -4.84 3.22 25.40
C LYS A 253 -5.32 2.53 26.68
N ASP A 254 -5.73 1.26 26.65
CA ASP A 254 -6.23 0.61 27.87
C ASP A 254 -5.41 -0.64 28.21
N LYS A 255 -4.30 -0.46 28.92
CA LYS A 255 -3.72 -1.44 29.87
C LYS A 255 -2.42 -0.92 30.47
N GLU A 256 -2.53 -0.11 31.51
CA GLU A 256 -1.45 0.08 32.49
C GLU A 256 -2.06 0.56 33.82
N GLU A 257 -2.64 -0.37 34.60
CA GLU A 257 -2.80 -0.18 36.04
C GLU A 257 -3.11 -1.52 36.74
N LYS A 258 -2.07 -2.20 37.23
CA LYS A 258 -1.98 -2.60 38.65
C LYS A 258 -0.65 -3.26 38.94
N LYS A 259 0.07 -2.60 39.85
CA LYS A 259 1.35 -2.95 40.41
C LYS A 259 1.17 -3.88 41.61
N GLU A 260 2.23 -4.65 41.80
CA GLU A 260 2.61 -5.62 42.83
C GLU A 260 2.20 -5.32 44.28
N ASP A 261 2.00 -6.38 45.06
CA ASP A 261 2.48 -6.46 46.44
C ASP A 261 3.02 -7.87 46.77
N ASN A 262 4.15 -7.88 47.46
CA ASN A 262 4.94 -9.01 47.94
C ASN A 262 4.32 -9.70 49.16
N LEU A 263 4.57 -11.00 49.36
CA LEU A 263 4.98 -11.55 50.66
C LEU A 263 5.57 -12.99 50.57
N SER A 264 6.41 -13.31 51.55
CA SER A 264 7.45 -14.36 51.58
C SER A 264 7.04 -15.68 52.30
N ILE A 265 7.48 -16.84 51.76
CA ILE A 265 8.16 -18.05 52.35
C ILE A 265 7.71 -18.55 53.77
N PRO A 266 7.43 -19.87 54.06
CA PRO A 266 8.39 -21.01 53.95
C PRO A 266 7.87 -22.44 53.63
N LEU A 267 8.84 -23.35 53.40
CA LEU A 267 8.75 -24.82 53.30
C LEU A 267 8.34 -25.49 54.63
N SER A 268 7.45 -26.52 54.58
CA SER A 268 7.74 -27.96 54.87
C SER A 268 6.44 -28.78 55.07
N PRO A 269 6.49 -30.14 54.99
CA PRO A 269 5.37 -30.96 54.53
C PRO A 269 4.50 -31.48 55.67
N GLN A 270 3.18 -31.46 55.48
CA GLN A 270 2.25 -32.31 56.20
C GLN A 270 1.23 -32.90 55.23
N THR A 271 1.22 -34.23 55.17
CA THR A 271 0.26 -35.06 54.46
C THR A 271 -1.08 -35.05 55.21
N PRO A 272 -2.20 -34.61 54.62
CA PRO A 272 -3.52 -34.85 55.16
C PRO A 272 -4.19 -36.07 54.51
N PRO A 273 -5.17 -36.69 55.19
CA PRO A 273 -5.75 -37.96 54.80
C PRO A 273 -6.71 -37.84 53.61
N LEU A 274 -6.75 -38.92 52.83
CA LEU A 274 -7.70 -39.19 51.75
C LEU A 274 -9.13 -38.76 52.11
N GLN A 275 -9.62 -37.74 51.40
CA GLN A 275 -11.05 -37.45 51.32
C GLN A 275 -11.65 -37.99 50.01
N PRO A 276 -12.95 -38.32 49.99
CA PRO A 276 -13.61 -38.97 48.87
C PRO A 276 -13.63 -38.08 47.63
N ILE A 277 -13.34 -38.69 46.48
CA ILE A 277 -13.46 -38.08 45.15
C ILE A 277 -14.95 -37.96 44.85
N ASP A 278 -15.55 -36.82 45.18
CA ASP A 278 -16.86 -36.42 44.68
C ASP A 278 -16.77 -35.02 44.06
N ALA A 279 -17.29 -34.92 42.83
CA ALA A 279 -17.49 -33.73 42.01
C ALA A 279 -16.23 -33.04 41.42
N LEU A 280 -15.77 -33.61 40.30
CA LEU A 280 -15.07 -32.88 39.24
C LEU A 280 -15.89 -31.62 38.84
N PRO A 281 -15.32 -30.41 38.78
CA PRO A 281 -16.02 -29.27 38.21
C PRO A 281 -16.27 -29.55 36.73
N GLN A 282 -17.53 -29.53 36.34
CA GLN A 282 -17.97 -29.68 34.96
C GLN A 282 -17.39 -28.56 34.08
N LEU A 283 -16.26 -28.85 33.42
CA LEU A 283 -15.62 -28.04 32.38
C LEU A 283 -16.30 -28.23 31.00
N SER A 284 -17.55 -28.68 30.98
CA SER A 284 -18.32 -29.02 29.78
C SER A 284 -19.16 -27.87 29.21
N SER A 285 -18.99 -26.63 29.68
CA SER A 285 -19.85 -25.49 29.31
C SER A 285 -19.19 -24.30 28.58
N ILE A 286 -17.92 -24.40 28.14
CA ILE A 286 -17.22 -23.27 27.45
C ILE A 286 -16.87 -23.57 25.97
N LEU A 287 -17.30 -24.69 25.41
CA LEU A 287 -17.18 -24.92 23.96
C LEU A 287 -18.56 -24.88 23.32
N SER A 288 -19.06 -23.66 23.13
CA SER A 288 -20.17 -23.40 22.21
C SER A 288 -19.83 -23.99 20.84
N PRO A 289 -20.71 -24.78 20.20
CA PRO A 289 -20.48 -25.25 18.84
C PRO A 289 -20.23 -24.03 17.95
N THR A 290 -19.05 -23.99 17.31
CA THR A 290 -18.59 -22.87 16.50
C THR A 290 -19.55 -22.62 15.35
N GLN A 291 -20.32 -21.54 15.46
CA GLN A 291 -21.45 -21.18 14.60
C GLN A 291 -21.00 -20.41 13.34
N PHE A 292 -20.00 -20.91 12.62
CA PHE A 292 -19.62 -20.31 11.33
C PHE A 292 -20.29 -21.06 10.19
N HIS A 293 -21.11 -20.36 9.40
CA HIS A 293 -21.81 -20.93 8.26
C HIS A 293 -21.17 -20.50 6.94
N ALA A 294 -21.33 -21.32 5.89
CA ALA A 294 -20.80 -21.02 4.55
C ALA A 294 -21.41 -19.74 3.91
N PHE A 295 -22.53 -19.26 4.46
CA PHE A 295 -23.18 -18.01 4.04
C PHE A 295 -22.51 -16.76 4.61
N ASP A 296 -21.72 -16.89 5.68
CA ASP A 296 -20.99 -15.78 6.30
C ASP A 296 -19.73 -15.40 5.53
N ILE A 297 -19.32 -16.23 4.57
CA ILE A 297 -18.17 -15.98 3.71
C ILE A 297 -18.56 -15.03 2.59
N VAL A 298 -17.92 -13.87 2.57
CA VAL A 298 -18.04 -12.85 1.53
C VAL A 298 -16.92 -13.00 0.52
N HIS A 299 -17.27 -13.09 -0.76
CA HIS A 299 -16.30 -12.99 -1.85
C HIS A 299 -16.06 -11.52 -2.17
N ASP A 300 -14.82 -11.07 -1.98
CA ASP A 300 -14.39 -9.71 -2.27
C ASP A 300 -13.52 -9.71 -3.54
N SER A 301 -14.16 -9.51 -4.68
CA SER A 301 -13.50 -9.53 -5.99
C SER A 301 -12.47 -8.42 -6.17
N ASN A 302 -12.63 -7.29 -5.48
CA ASN A 302 -11.70 -6.15 -5.58
C ASN A 302 -10.34 -6.49 -4.96
N TYR A 303 -10.33 -7.33 -3.93
CA TYR A 303 -9.12 -7.77 -3.24
C TYR A 303 -8.75 -9.23 -3.56
N CYS A 304 -9.46 -9.85 -4.50
CA CYS A 304 -9.27 -11.26 -4.89
C CYS A 304 -9.20 -12.21 -3.68
N MET A 305 -10.20 -12.14 -2.79
CA MET A 305 -10.23 -12.98 -1.60
C MET A 305 -11.64 -13.42 -1.18
N PHE A 306 -11.70 -14.54 -0.48
CA PHE A 306 -12.87 -14.98 0.27
C PHE A 306 -12.58 -14.71 1.74
N LYS A 307 -13.44 -13.97 2.44
CA LYS A 307 -13.20 -13.57 3.83
C LYS A 307 -14.42 -13.80 4.70
N ILE A 308 -14.18 -14.11 5.97
CA ILE A 308 -15.18 -14.23 7.03
C ILE A 308 -14.73 -13.40 8.23
N LYS A 309 -15.65 -12.60 8.78
CA LYS A 309 -15.42 -11.85 10.02
C LYS A 309 -15.64 -12.79 11.20
N LEU A 310 -14.67 -12.85 12.11
CA LEU A 310 -14.67 -13.79 13.22
C LEU A 310 -15.22 -13.18 14.51
N ASP A 311 -14.96 -11.88 14.72
CA ASP A 311 -15.41 -11.13 15.89
C ASP A 311 -15.65 -9.65 15.59
N THR A 312 -16.18 -8.94 16.60
CA THR A 312 -16.39 -7.50 16.58
C THR A 312 -15.10 -6.70 16.63
N GLU A 313 -13.98 -7.32 17.00
CA GLU A 313 -12.68 -6.67 17.07
C GLU A 313 -11.99 -6.55 15.70
N GLY A 314 -12.61 -7.11 14.66
CA GLY A 314 -12.12 -7.02 13.28
C GLY A 314 -11.16 -8.14 12.90
N ASN A 315 -11.08 -9.23 13.68
CA ASN A 315 -10.33 -10.39 13.24
C ASN A 315 -11.06 -11.07 12.07
N THR A 316 -10.30 -11.42 11.03
CA THR A 316 -10.83 -12.02 9.81
C THR A 316 -9.99 -13.23 9.42
N ALA A 317 -10.65 -14.30 8.99
CA ALA A 317 -9.98 -15.36 8.23
C ALA A 317 -10.21 -15.11 6.73
N ALA A 318 -9.19 -15.38 5.91
CA ALA A 318 -9.26 -15.11 4.49
C ALA A 318 -8.50 -16.15 3.66
N LEU A 319 -9.05 -16.48 2.49
CA LEU A 319 -8.41 -17.21 1.41
C LEU A 319 -8.18 -16.25 0.25
N CYS A 320 -6.93 -16.04 -0.14
CA CYS A 320 -6.54 -15.14 -1.21
C CYS A 320 -6.26 -15.92 -2.50
N TYR A 321 -6.62 -15.30 -3.63
CA TYR A 321 -6.34 -15.83 -4.95
C TYR A 321 -5.73 -14.77 -5.87
N LEU A 322 -5.07 -15.21 -6.94
CA LEU A 322 -4.58 -14.33 -8.00
C LEU A 322 -5.15 -14.77 -9.35
N PRO A 323 -5.64 -13.85 -10.19
CA PRO A 323 -5.85 -14.16 -11.60
C PRO A 323 -4.50 -14.41 -12.27
N THR A 324 -4.43 -15.41 -13.15
CA THR A 324 -3.22 -15.69 -13.94
C THR A 324 -3.25 -14.93 -15.27
N ARG A 325 -2.23 -15.16 -16.12
CA ARG A 325 -2.24 -14.66 -17.51
C ARG A 325 -3.37 -15.24 -18.37
N TYR A 326 -3.95 -16.38 -17.97
CA TYR A 326 -5.05 -17.02 -18.67
C TYR A 326 -6.38 -16.65 -18.00
N LYS A 327 -7.34 -16.16 -18.78
CA LYS A 327 -8.61 -15.61 -18.26
C LYS A 327 -9.43 -16.60 -17.43
N ASN A 328 -9.26 -17.89 -17.69
CA ASN A 328 -9.99 -18.97 -17.03
C ASN A 328 -9.14 -19.72 -16.00
N ILE A 329 -7.98 -19.21 -15.60
CA ILE A 329 -7.14 -19.86 -14.58
C ILE A 329 -6.84 -18.87 -13.45
N ILE A 330 -7.07 -19.31 -12.22
CA ILE A 330 -6.74 -18.60 -10.99
C ILE A 330 -5.80 -19.43 -10.13
N GLU A 331 -5.07 -18.79 -9.23
CA GLU A 331 -4.15 -19.42 -8.30
C GLU A 331 -4.57 -19.16 -6.86
N PHE A 332 -4.82 -20.22 -6.08
CA PHE A 332 -5.02 -20.11 -4.63
C PHE A 332 -3.66 -20.18 -3.94
N TYR A 333 -3.11 -19.02 -3.57
CA TYR A 333 -1.72 -18.91 -3.11
C TYR A 333 -1.58 -18.80 -1.59
N HIS A 334 -2.60 -18.33 -0.86
CA HIS A 334 -2.49 -18.11 0.58
C HIS A 334 -3.83 -18.22 1.29
N ILE A 335 -3.80 -18.79 2.49
CA ILE A 335 -4.91 -18.79 3.44
C ILE A 335 -4.37 -18.37 4.81
N GLU A 336 -5.05 -17.43 5.46
CA GLU A 336 -4.70 -16.94 6.79
C GLU A 336 -5.87 -17.16 7.74
N ILE A 337 -5.59 -17.83 8.86
CA ILE A 337 -6.54 -18.07 9.93
C ILE A 337 -5.84 -17.65 11.24
N PRO A 338 -6.38 -16.65 11.96
CA PRO A 338 -5.80 -16.21 13.22
C PRO A 338 -5.67 -17.38 14.20
N VAL A 339 -4.59 -17.40 14.99
CA VAL A 339 -4.20 -18.55 15.82
C VAL A 339 -5.35 -19.03 16.73
N ALA A 340 -6.09 -18.10 17.33
CA ALA A 340 -7.22 -18.41 18.22
C ALA A 340 -8.38 -19.16 17.54
N TYR A 341 -8.48 -19.08 16.22
CA TYR A 341 -9.56 -19.68 15.42
C TYR A 341 -9.08 -20.87 14.56
N ARG A 342 -7.84 -21.31 14.73
CA ARG A 342 -7.34 -22.51 14.06
C ARG A 342 -8.05 -23.76 14.59
N GLN A 343 -8.06 -24.82 13.79
CA GLN A 343 -8.70 -26.11 14.12
C GLN A 343 -10.24 -26.07 14.26
N GLN A 344 -10.89 -24.94 13.98
CA GLN A 344 -12.35 -24.81 13.99
C GLN A 344 -13.01 -25.10 12.63
N GLY A 345 -12.27 -25.66 11.67
CA GLY A 345 -12.79 -25.96 10.33
C GLY A 345 -12.97 -24.75 9.39
N LEU A 346 -12.58 -23.54 9.80
CA LEU A 346 -12.72 -22.31 8.99
C LEU A 346 -12.01 -22.40 7.63
N GLY A 347 -10.85 -23.05 7.57
CA GLY A 347 -10.10 -23.20 6.32
C GLY A 347 -10.85 -24.03 5.29
N ASP A 348 -11.45 -25.14 5.73
CA ASP A 348 -12.30 -26.00 4.90
C ASP A 348 -13.54 -25.24 4.40
N LEU A 349 -14.14 -24.42 5.28
CA LEU A 349 -15.32 -23.62 4.95
C LEU A 349 -15.02 -22.56 3.87
N LEU A 350 -13.88 -21.86 4.01
CA LEU A 350 -13.38 -20.91 3.01
C LEU A 350 -13.16 -21.58 1.66
N LEU A 351 -12.50 -22.75 1.66
CA LEU A 351 -12.24 -23.49 0.43
C LEU A 351 -13.50 -24.00 -0.23
N TYR A 352 -14.43 -24.55 0.55
CA TYR A 352 -15.72 -25.01 0.04
C TYR A 352 -16.44 -23.90 -0.73
N LYS A 353 -16.55 -22.71 -0.14
CA LYS A 353 -17.18 -21.56 -0.79
C LYS A 353 -16.42 -21.11 -2.05
N ALA A 354 -15.09 -21.10 -1.99
CA ALA A 354 -14.25 -20.70 -3.12
C ALA A 354 -14.37 -21.67 -4.30
N PHE A 355 -14.39 -22.98 -4.04
CA PHE A 355 -14.58 -23.98 -5.10
C PHE A 355 -15.97 -23.92 -5.72
N GLN A 356 -17.03 -23.66 -4.94
CA GLN A 356 -18.37 -23.41 -5.52
C GLN A 356 -18.37 -22.21 -6.48
N TRP A 357 -17.62 -21.16 -6.16
CA TRP A 357 -17.50 -20.00 -7.04
C TRP A 357 -16.72 -20.33 -8.32
N VAL A 358 -15.61 -21.07 -8.19
CA VAL A 358 -14.80 -21.55 -9.32
C VAL A 358 -15.64 -22.37 -10.29
N GLU A 359 -16.41 -23.34 -9.78
CA GLU A 359 -17.27 -24.21 -10.56
C GLU A 359 -18.35 -23.40 -11.30
N LYS A 360 -19.06 -22.52 -10.57
CA LYS A 360 -20.09 -21.64 -11.17
C LYS A 360 -19.52 -20.70 -12.24
N SER A 361 -18.25 -20.34 -12.13
CA SER A 361 -17.58 -19.41 -13.04
C SER A 361 -16.81 -20.14 -14.16
N ASN A 362 -16.85 -21.48 -14.20
CA ASN A 362 -16.07 -22.30 -15.12
C ASN A 362 -14.56 -21.95 -15.14
N LEU A 363 -13.99 -21.77 -13.96
CA LEU A 363 -12.58 -21.43 -13.76
C LEU A 363 -11.76 -22.69 -13.43
N LEU A 364 -10.46 -22.64 -13.74
CA LEU A 364 -9.45 -23.62 -13.35
C LEU A 364 -8.61 -23.04 -12.20
N VAL A 365 -8.15 -23.89 -11.29
CA VAL A 365 -7.44 -23.50 -10.06
C VAL A 365 -6.05 -24.13 -10.03
N ILE A 366 -5.05 -23.31 -9.72
CA ILE A 366 -3.69 -23.73 -9.35
C ILE A 366 -3.58 -23.68 -7.81
N PRO A 367 -3.46 -24.83 -7.11
CA PRO A 367 -3.40 -24.88 -5.65
C PRO A 367 -1.97 -24.72 -5.12
N THR A 368 -1.42 -23.51 -5.24
CA THR A 368 -0.06 -23.21 -4.76
C THR A 368 0.05 -23.22 -3.24
N CYS A 369 -1.01 -22.80 -2.54
CA CYS A 369 -1.08 -22.82 -1.10
C CYS A 369 -0.98 -24.26 -0.55
N PRO A 370 -0.04 -24.56 0.37
CA PRO A 370 0.11 -25.90 0.95
C PRO A 370 -1.15 -26.44 1.64
N PHE A 371 -1.92 -25.55 2.29
CA PHE A 371 -3.18 -25.93 2.94
C PHE A 371 -4.21 -26.39 1.92
N VAL A 372 -4.35 -25.67 0.80
CA VAL A 372 -5.27 -26.01 -0.29
C VAL A 372 -4.88 -27.34 -0.93
N ARG A 373 -3.59 -27.56 -1.17
CA ARG A 373 -3.08 -28.83 -1.68
C ARG A 373 -3.44 -29.98 -0.75
N LYS A 374 -3.16 -29.84 0.56
CA LYS A 374 -3.50 -30.85 1.56
C LYS A 374 -5.00 -31.11 1.65
N TYR A 375 -5.82 -30.06 1.58
CA TYR A 375 -7.28 -30.19 1.56
C TYR A 375 -7.75 -31.06 0.38
N LEU A 376 -7.23 -30.77 -0.82
CA LEU A 376 -7.55 -31.52 -2.02
C LEU A 376 -7.09 -32.98 -1.95
N GLU A 377 -5.86 -33.23 -1.49
CA GLU A 377 -5.31 -34.58 -1.27
C GLU A 377 -6.16 -35.39 -0.28
N THR A 378 -6.65 -34.75 0.78
CA THR A 378 -7.42 -35.43 1.83
C THR A 378 -8.84 -35.72 1.39
N ARG A 379 -9.50 -34.79 0.71
CA ARG A 379 -10.92 -34.90 0.33
C ARG A 379 -11.14 -35.69 -0.96
N PHE A 380 -10.13 -35.77 -1.82
CA PHE A 380 -10.24 -36.41 -3.13
C PHE A 380 -9.02 -37.29 -3.42
N PRO A 381 -8.76 -38.34 -2.62
CA PRO A 381 -7.55 -39.15 -2.73
C PRO A 381 -7.40 -39.83 -4.11
N ASP A 382 -8.53 -40.16 -4.74
CA ASP A 382 -8.56 -40.68 -6.09
C ASP A 382 -8.51 -39.52 -7.10
N GLN A 383 -7.29 -39.10 -7.46
CA GLN A 383 -7.05 -38.14 -8.56
C GLN A 383 -7.75 -38.52 -9.89
N LYS A 384 -8.18 -39.78 -10.02
CA LYS A 384 -8.86 -40.31 -11.20
C LYS A 384 -10.39 -40.42 -11.08
N SER A 385 -10.97 -40.34 -9.88
CA SER A 385 -12.42 -40.57 -9.68
C SER A 385 -13.20 -39.31 -9.27
N GLY A 386 -12.52 -38.27 -8.78
CA GLY A 386 -13.14 -36.97 -8.52
C GLY A 386 -13.29 -36.11 -9.78
N ASN A 387 -14.27 -35.21 -9.80
CA ASN A 387 -14.45 -34.18 -10.82
C ASN A 387 -13.35 -33.09 -10.68
N TRP A 388 -12.09 -33.49 -10.87
CA TRP A 388 -10.88 -32.65 -10.85
C TRP A 388 -10.72 -31.83 -12.14
N SER A 389 -11.76 -31.74 -12.97
CA SER A 389 -11.76 -30.99 -14.23
C SER A 389 -11.32 -29.54 -14.06
N TYR A 390 -11.49 -28.98 -12.86
CA TYR A 390 -11.17 -27.60 -12.53
C TYR A 390 -9.78 -27.39 -11.89
N ILE A 391 -8.94 -28.41 -11.77
CA ILE A 391 -7.64 -28.26 -11.07
C ILE A 391 -6.49 -28.49 -12.03
N VAL A 392 -5.58 -27.52 -12.05
CA VAL A 392 -4.41 -27.49 -12.92
C VAL A 392 -3.16 -27.39 -12.04
N LEU A 393 -2.29 -28.41 -12.09
CA LEU A 393 -1.13 -28.49 -11.20
C LEU A 393 -0.05 -27.43 -11.51
N SER A 394 -0.02 -26.93 -12.74
CA SER A 394 0.89 -25.88 -13.17
C SER A 394 0.33 -25.19 -14.41
N GLU A 395 0.68 -23.92 -14.61
CA GLU A 395 0.24 -23.22 -15.81
C GLU A 395 0.59 -24.02 -17.07
N PRO A 396 -0.40 -24.32 -17.92
CA PRO A 396 -0.15 -25.07 -19.14
C PRO A 396 0.80 -24.27 -20.01
N SER A 397 1.83 -24.95 -20.53
CA SER A 397 2.68 -24.37 -21.56
C SER A 397 1.79 -23.99 -22.76
N PRO A 398 2.10 -22.92 -23.52
CA PRO A 398 1.26 -22.45 -24.63
C PRO A 398 0.90 -23.54 -25.66
N LYS A 399 1.71 -24.60 -25.77
CA LYS A 399 1.52 -25.71 -26.72
C LYS A 399 0.53 -26.79 -26.23
N SER A 400 0.19 -26.82 -24.94
CA SER A 400 -0.61 -27.89 -24.33
C SER A 400 -2.10 -27.57 -24.14
N PHE A 401 -2.50 -26.30 -24.29
CA PHE A 401 -3.84 -25.83 -23.91
C PHE A 401 -4.95 -26.24 -24.88
N THR A 402 -4.64 -26.50 -26.15
CA THR A 402 -5.65 -26.85 -27.15
C THR A 402 -6.25 -28.25 -26.97
N LYS A 403 -5.64 -29.11 -26.14
CA LYS A 403 -6.04 -30.52 -26.00
C LYS A 403 -6.95 -30.79 -24.79
N SER A 404 -6.94 -29.96 -23.75
CA SER A 404 -7.71 -30.22 -22.51
C SER A 404 -9.14 -29.67 -22.53
N LEU A 405 -9.41 -28.62 -23.30
CA LEU A 405 -10.75 -28.03 -23.41
C LEU A 405 -11.71 -28.88 -24.24
N SER A 406 -11.21 -29.72 -25.17
CA SER A 406 -12.08 -30.57 -26.01
C SER A 406 -12.59 -31.82 -25.29
N SER A 407 -12.09 -32.15 -24.09
CA SER A 407 -12.53 -33.32 -23.31
C SER A 407 -13.44 -32.98 -22.14
N ALA A 408 -13.73 -31.68 -21.93
CA ALA A 408 -14.55 -31.17 -20.83
C ALA A 408 -15.86 -30.50 -21.31
N SER A 409 -16.17 -30.62 -22.61
CA SER A 409 -17.44 -30.14 -23.22
C SER A 409 -18.36 -31.30 -23.55
#